data_AF-A0A2M8X1N4-F1
#
_entry.id   AF-A0A2M8X1N4-F1
#
_cell.length_a   1.000
_cell.length_b   1.000
_cell.length_c   1.000
_cell.angle_alpha   90.00
_cell.angle_beta   90.00
_cell.angle_gamma   90.00
#
_symmetry.space_group_name_H-M   'P 1'
#
loop_
_entity.id
_entity.type
_entity.pdbx_description
1 polymer ?
#
loop_
_entity_poly.entity_id
_entity_poly.type
_entity_poly.pdbx_seq_one_letter_code
_entity_poly.pdbx_strand_id
1 'polypeptide(L)'
;MNQAFKHPIRHLRSSRQQGFTLVELAVVLAVIGLIIGAVAIGKDVQRNAEYTKVKNKFIDQWEQAYNQYYQRTGVVLGDSQTAPQNMVNGEQYLAAGTRSGRNMTGVTPPNAICRAAAGRGMTRGFTNGTDPDLRALMTRAGIRMPPGRAEGLEDRYVYLDSNGNPQEIQVCFQWNVPLANGSAANAVGDGAGNVMIITGLTPDLARSLDQMIDGKPDEREGRFRRQGVENNAGGSAINGPGQEWQATNRDSIDAAHARDRSFDEDQVAIVTAVFRMNQ
;
A
#
# COMPACT_ATOMS: atom_id res chain seq x y z
N MET A 1 -88.21 22.00 -29.48
CA MET A 1 -87.54 23.17 -28.84
C MET A 1 -86.27 22.66 -28.18
N ASN A 2 -85.11 22.84 -28.82
CA ASN A 2 -83.80 22.43 -28.28
C ASN A 2 -83.12 23.63 -27.64
N GLN A 3 -82.85 23.59 -26.33
CA GLN A 3 -81.91 24.51 -25.69
C GLN A 3 -80.66 23.74 -25.28
N ALA A 4 -79.57 23.99 -26.00
CA ALA A 4 -78.24 23.46 -25.73
C ALA A 4 -77.59 24.26 -24.60
N PHE A 5 -77.29 23.59 -23.48
CA PHE A 5 -76.47 24.14 -22.39
C PHE A 5 -75.01 24.30 -22.85
N LYS A 6 -74.51 25.54 -22.95
CA LYS A 6 -73.09 25.84 -23.11
C LYS A 6 -72.44 25.92 -21.72
N HIS A 7 -71.53 25.00 -21.40
CA HIS A 7 -70.66 25.14 -20.24
C HIS A 7 -69.51 26.12 -20.53
N PRO A 8 -69.24 27.10 -19.64
CA PRO A 8 -68.11 28.00 -19.81
C PRO A 8 -66.80 27.29 -19.43
N ILE A 9 -65.89 27.17 -20.37
CA ILE A 9 -64.53 26.67 -20.14
C ILE A 9 -63.77 27.77 -19.36
N ARG A 10 -63.48 27.52 -18.08
CA ARG A 10 -62.55 28.35 -17.30
C ARG A 10 -61.12 28.11 -17.80
N HIS A 11 -60.56 29.09 -18.51
CA HIS A 11 -59.13 29.13 -18.78
C HIS A 11 -58.36 29.27 -17.45
N LEU A 12 -57.58 28.26 -17.10
CA LEU A 12 -56.56 28.37 -16.06
C LEU A 12 -55.55 29.45 -16.48
N ARG A 13 -55.39 30.49 -15.66
CA ARG A 13 -54.36 31.52 -15.89
C ARG A 13 -52.99 30.84 -15.81
N SER A 14 -52.30 30.76 -16.95
CA SER A 14 -50.89 30.42 -16.99
C SER A 14 -50.11 31.44 -16.14
N SER A 15 -49.42 30.96 -15.10
CA SER A 15 -48.44 31.78 -14.38
C SER A 15 -47.38 32.21 -15.39
N ARG A 16 -47.25 33.52 -15.65
CA ARG A 16 -46.14 34.05 -16.45
C ARG A 16 -44.83 33.51 -15.85
N GLN A 17 -44.14 32.64 -16.58
CA GLN A 17 -42.78 32.25 -16.24
C GLN A 17 -41.94 33.54 -16.28
N GLN A 18 -41.56 34.03 -15.11
CA GLN A 18 -40.54 35.08 -15.00
C GLN A 18 -39.22 34.41 -15.38
N GLY A 19 -38.66 34.77 -16.54
CA GLY A 19 -37.34 34.30 -16.94
C GLY A 19 -36.25 34.89 -16.05
N PHE A 20 -35.15 34.16 -15.88
CA PHE A 20 -33.99 34.65 -15.15
C PHE A 20 -33.28 35.75 -15.96
N THR A 21 -32.84 36.80 -15.29
CA THR A 21 -32.03 37.84 -15.92
C THR A 21 -30.61 37.33 -16.19
N LEU A 22 -29.93 37.91 -17.19
CA LEU A 22 -28.51 37.61 -17.47
C LEU A 22 -27.63 37.83 -16.24
N VAL A 23 -27.95 38.85 -15.43
CA VAL A 23 -27.21 39.20 -14.22
C VAL A 23 -27.38 38.14 -13.14
N GLU A 24 -28.60 37.64 -12.91
CA GLU A 24 -28.84 36.58 -11.93
C GLU A 24 -28.12 35.28 -12.30
N LEU A 25 -28.16 34.89 -13.58
CA LEU A 25 -27.42 33.70 -14.04
C LEU A 25 -25.90 33.91 -13.96
N ALA A 26 -25.40 35.11 -14.26
CA ALA A 26 -23.97 35.42 -14.17
C ALA A 26 -23.45 35.32 -12.72
N VAL A 27 -24.19 35.85 -11.75
CA VAL A 27 -23.81 35.76 -10.34
C VAL A 27 -23.88 34.31 -9.84
N VAL A 28 -24.89 33.54 -10.23
CA VAL A 28 -25.02 32.13 -9.84
C VAL A 28 -23.85 31.30 -10.36
N LEU A 29 -23.46 31.45 -11.62
CA LEU A 29 -22.32 30.71 -12.18
C LEU A 29 -20.99 31.13 -11.54
N ALA A 30 -20.82 32.42 -11.21
CA ALA A 30 -19.64 32.89 -10.49
C ALA A 30 -19.54 32.26 -9.09
N VAL A 31 -20.65 32.21 -8.34
CA VAL A 31 -20.70 31.59 -7.01
C VAL A 31 -20.44 30.08 -7.09
N ILE A 32 -21.07 29.38 -8.05
CA ILE A 32 -20.82 27.94 -8.26
C ILE A 32 -19.35 27.69 -8.63
N GLY A 33 -18.77 28.49 -9.53
CA GLY A 33 -17.36 28.37 -9.91
C GLY A 33 -16.42 28.55 -8.72
N LEU A 34 -16.69 29.53 -7.85
CA LEU A 34 -15.91 29.76 -6.62
C LEU A 34 -16.03 28.60 -5.63
N ILE A 35 -17.23 28.06 -5.42
CA ILE A 35 -17.47 26.93 -4.52
C ILE A 35 -16.78 25.67 -5.03
N ILE A 36 -16.91 25.35 -6.32
CA ILE A 36 -16.27 24.17 -6.93
C ILE A 36 -14.74 24.28 -6.83
N GLY A 37 -14.17 25.46 -7.09
CA GLY A 37 -12.74 25.71 -6.96
C GLY A 37 -12.21 25.45 -5.55
N ALA A 38 -12.95 25.87 -4.51
CA ALA A 38 -12.57 25.64 -3.12
C ALA A 38 -12.66 24.15 -2.71
N VAL A 39 -13.71 23.44 -3.13
CA VAL A 39 -13.91 22.01 -2.79
C VAL A 39 -12.86 21.11 -3.44
N ALA A 40 -12.42 21.43 -4.66
CA ALA A 40 -11.38 20.65 -5.36
C ALA A 40 -10.08 20.57 -4.55
N ILE A 41 -9.64 21.68 -3.94
CA ILE A 41 -8.43 21.73 -3.10
C ILE A 41 -8.60 20.87 -1.84
N GLY A 42 -9.79 20.89 -1.23
CA GLY A 42 -10.07 20.14 0.00
C GLY A 42 -9.92 18.62 -0.17
N LYS A 43 -10.33 18.07 -1.32
CA LYS A 43 -10.25 16.62 -1.59
C LYS A 43 -8.80 16.12 -1.66
N ASP A 44 -7.90 16.86 -2.32
CA ASP A 44 -6.50 16.49 -2.43
C ASP A 44 -5.75 16.60 -1.09
N VAL A 45 -6.05 17.66 -0.31
CA VAL A 45 -5.50 17.81 1.04
C VAL A 45 -5.93 16.67 1.95
N GLN A 46 -7.20 16.26 1.88
CA GLN A 46 -7.70 15.14 2.67
C GLN A 46 -7.01 13.82 2.28
N ARG A 47 -6.82 13.56 0.98
CA ARG A 47 -6.12 12.35 0.51
C ARG A 47 -4.68 12.31 1.00
N ASN A 48 -3.94 13.40 0.87
CA ASN A 48 -2.56 13.50 1.36
C ASN A 48 -2.49 13.31 2.89
N ALA A 49 -3.45 13.86 3.63
CA ALA A 49 -3.52 13.66 5.08
C ALA A 49 -3.76 12.20 5.46
N GLU A 50 -4.61 11.47 4.73
CA GLU A 50 -4.81 10.04 4.95
C GLU A 50 -3.53 9.23 4.64
N TYR A 51 -2.77 9.58 3.59
CA TYR A 51 -1.48 8.93 3.31
C TYR A 51 -0.45 9.18 4.40
N THR A 52 -0.33 10.43 4.88
CA THR A 52 0.52 10.78 6.04
C THR A 52 0.09 10.04 7.30
N LYS A 53 -1.22 9.84 7.50
CA LYS A 53 -1.75 9.08 8.62
C LYS A 53 -1.39 7.59 8.52
N VAL A 54 -1.51 6.97 7.35
CA VAL A 54 -1.05 5.59 7.11
C VAL A 54 0.43 5.44 7.46
N LYS A 55 1.28 6.36 6.99
CA LYS A 55 2.71 6.37 7.33
C LYS A 55 2.95 6.45 8.83
N ASN A 56 2.45 7.50 9.48
CA ASN A 56 2.80 7.83 10.86
C ASN A 56 2.14 6.91 11.91
N LYS A 57 0.89 6.51 11.65
CA LYS A 57 0.10 5.72 12.61
C LYS A 57 0.25 4.23 12.42
N PHE A 58 0.63 3.76 11.24
CA PHE A 58 0.71 2.32 10.98
C PHE A 58 2.15 1.91 10.64
N ILE A 59 2.71 2.38 9.53
CA ILE A 59 4.03 1.91 9.05
C ILE A 59 5.15 2.23 10.05
N ASP A 60 5.19 3.46 10.56
CA ASP A 60 6.23 3.88 11.50
C ASP A 60 6.11 3.19 12.85
N GLN A 61 4.89 2.86 13.27
CA GLN A 61 4.67 2.12 14.50
C GLN A 61 5.18 0.67 14.37
N TRP A 62 5.07 0.07 13.19
CA TRP A 62 5.64 -1.25 12.92
C TRP A 62 7.17 -1.24 12.81
N GLU A 63 7.76 -0.21 12.19
CA GLU A 63 9.22 -0.03 12.20
C GLU A 63 9.75 0.15 13.64
N GLN A 64 9.06 0.95 14.45
CA GLN A 64 9.42 1.13 15.87
C GLN A 64 9.28 -0.16 16.67
N ALA A 65 8.21 -0.94 16.46
CA ALA A 65 8.01 -2.22 17.12
C ALA A 65 9.10 -3.24 16.74
N TYR A 66 9.51 -3.28 15.47
CA TYR A 66 10.64 -4.08 15.00
C TYR A 66 11.94 -3.69 15.73
N ASN A 67 12.26 -2.40 15.78
CA ASN A 67 13.46 -1.90 16.46
C ASN A 67 13.41 -2.18 17.98
N GLN A 68 12.24 -2.05 18.59
CA GLN A 68 12.04 -2.38 20.00
C GLN A 68 12.24 -3.88 20.27
N TYR A 69 11.84 -4.75 19.34
CA TYR A 69 12.08 -6.19 19.43
C TYR A 69 13.57 -6.48 19.48
N TYR A 70 14.32 -5.89 18.55
CA TYR A 70 15.77 -6.04 18.50
C TYR A 70 16.43 -5.52 19.79
N GLN A 71 16.05 -4.34 20.27
CA GLN A 71 16.59 -3.76 21.51
C GLN A 71 16.29 -4.60 22.77
N ARG A 72 15.13 -5.27 22.82
CA ARG A 72 14.74 -6.09 23.98
C ARG A 72 15.35 -7.49 23.97
N THR A 73 15.43 -8.11 22.80
CA THR A 73 15.83 -9.53 22.68
C THR A 73 17.28 -9.72 22.24
N GLY A 74 17.93 -8.67 21.75
CA GLY A 74 19.29 -8.72 21.19
C GLY A 74 19.38 -9.42 19.84
N VAL A 75 18.26 -9.88 19.27
CA VAL A 75 18.18 -10.55 17.97
C VAL A 75 17.00 -10.06 17.16
N VAL A 76 17.04 -10.27 15.85
CA VAL A 76 15.94 -9.87 14.97
C VAL A 76 14.75 -10.84 15.05
N LEU A 77 13.60 -10.45 14.50
CA LEU A 77 12.37 -11.24 14.61
C LEU A 77 12.55 -12.68 14.08
N GLY A 78 12.16 -13.67 14.90
CA GLY A 78 12.25 -15.09 14.51
C GLY A 78 13.69 -15.65 14.45
N ASP A 79 14.67 -14.92 14.98
CA ASP A 79 16.06 -15.40 15.10
C ASP A 79 16.32 -16.05 16.46
N SER A 80 17.37 -16.87 16.54
CA SER A 80 17.76 -17.59 17.75
C SER A 80 18.63 -16.71 18.66
N GLN A 81 18.23 -16.55 19.93
CA GLN A 81 19.03 -15.82 20.94
C GLN A 81 20.34 -16.52 21.30
N THR A 82 20.40 -17.85 21.16
CA THR A 82 21.60 -18.65 21.49
C THR A 82 22.50 -18.87 20.29
N ALA A 83 21.99 -18.69 19.07
CA ALA A 83 22.76 -18.77 17.83
C ALA A 83 22.35 -17.67 16.83
N PRO A 84 22.58 -16.38 17.12
CA PRO A 84 22.10 -15.28 16.28
C PRO A 84 22.59 -15.37 14.84
N GLN A 85 21.68 -15.26 13.89
CA GLN A 85 21.98 -15.19 12.46
C GLN A 85 21.91 -13.75 11.93
N ASN A 86 21.31 -12.82 12.67
CA ASN A 86 20.99 -11.46 12.25
C ASN A 86 20.09 -11.44 10.99
N MET A 87 19.22 -12.44 10.87
CA MET A 87 18.27 -12.58 9.78
C MET A 87 16.88 -12.83 10.34
N VAL A 88 15.86 -12.17 9.80
CA VAL A 88 14.47 -12.48 10.12
C VAL A 88 14.22 -13.95 9.79
N ASN A 89 13.58 -14.68 10.70
CA ASN A 89 13.45 -16.14 10.65
C ASN A 89 14.78 -16.90 10.67
N GLY A 90 15.84 -16.31 11.25
CA GLY A 90 17.17 -16.92 11.38
C GLY A 90 17.16 -18.32 12.02
N GLU A 91 16.23 -18.59 12.93
CA GLU A 91 16.06 -19.93 13.53
C GLU A 91 15.63 -20.98 12.50
N GLN A 92 14.77 -20.63 11.54
CA GLN A 92 14.35 -21.55 10.48
C GLN A 92 15.47 -21.81 9.46
N TYR A 93 16.34 -20.83 9.22
CA TYR A 93 17.56 -21.06 8.44
C TYR A 93 18.49 -22.07 9.14
N LEU A 94 18.67 -21.94 10.46
CA LEU A 94 19.46 -22.88 11.25
C LEU A 94 18.87 -24.29 11.26
N ALA A 95 17.55 -24.42 11.38
CA ALA A 95 16.86 -25.70 11.29
C ALA A 95 17.09 -26.39 9.94
N ALA A 96 17.23 -25.62 8.86
CA ALA A 96 17.63 -26.10 7.54
C ALA A 96 19.15 -26.28 7.36
N GLY A 97 19.94 -26.19 8.44
CA GLY A 97 21.41 -26.33 8.39
C GLY A 97 22.15 -25.16 7.76
N THR A 98 21.47 -24.04 7.54
CA THR A 98 22.04 -22.85 6.90
C THR A 98 22.48 -21.82 7.94
N ARG A 99 23.68 -21.26 7.77
CA ARG A 99 24.22 -20.20 8.64
C ARG A 99 24.51 -18.91 7.86
N SER A 100 24.18 -17.79 8.47
CA SER A 100 24.53 -16.43 8.05
C SER A 100 26.05 -16.30 7.86
N GLY A 101 26.47 -15.55 6.85
CA GLY A 101 27.88 -15.34 6.50
C GLY A 101 28.48 -16.33 5.47
N ARG A 102 27.71 -17.32 5.00
CA ARG A 102 28.02 -18.07 3.77
C ARG A 102 27.37 -17.39 2.55
N ASN A 103 27.75 -17.81 1.34
CA ASN A 103 27.03 -17.36 0.15
C ASN A 103 25.57 -17.87 0.19
N MET A 104 24.63 -16.97 0.47
CA MET A 104 23.22 -17.30 0.66
C MET A 104 22.40 -17.24 -0.63
N THR A 105 23.01 -16.96 -1.78
CA THR A 105 22.30 -16.78 -3.05
C THR A 105 21.58 -18.03 -3.55
N GLY A 106 22.00 -19.22 -3.11
CA GLY A 106 21.40 -20.51 -3.48
C GLY A 106 20.51 -21.13 -2.38
N VAL A 107 20.28 -20.40 -1.29
CA VAL A 107 19.48 -20.90 -0.16
C VAL A 107 18.02 -20.59 -0.43
N THR A 108 17.16 -21.61 -0.42
CA THR A 108 15.72 -21.40 -0.41
C THR A 108 15.32 -20.71 0.89
N PRO A 109 14.81 -19.48 0.84
CA PRO A 109 14.47 -18.77 2.05
C PRO A 109 13.17 -19.38 2.66
N PRO A 110 12.97 -19.38 3.99
CA PRO A 110 11.77 -19.89 4.65
C PRO A 110 10.65 -18.85 4.62
N ASN A 111 9.37 -19.23 4.70
CA ASN A 111 8.22 -18.32 4.62
C ASN A 111 8.34 -17.05 5.47
N ALA A 112 7.60 -16.00 5.10
CA ALA A 112 7.64 -14.73 5.83
C ALA A 112 6.94 -14.83 7.19
N ILE A 113 7.30 -13.95 8.11
CA ILE A 113 6.59 -13.77 9.37
C ILE A 113 5.41 -12.84 9.12
N CYS A 114 4.20 -13.39 9.18
CA CYS A 114 2.95 -12.66 9.06
C CYS A 114 2.04 -12.99 10.26
N ARG A 115 0.89 -12.32 10.35
CA ARG A 115 -0.19 -12.71 11.26
C ARG A 115 -1.24 -13.53 10.51
N ALA A 116 -1.41 -14.80 10.90
CA ALA A 116 -2.44 -15.75 10.44
C ALA A 116 -2.51 -16.08 8.92
N ALA A 117 -2.19 -15.15 8.02
CA ALA A 117 -2.18 -15.33 6.57
C ALA A 117 -1.20 -14.34 5.92
N ALA A 118 -0.68 -14.70 4.74
CA ALA A 118 0.08 -13.78 3.88
C ALA A 118 -0.86 -12.79 3.19
N GLY A 119 -0.36 -11.58 2.95
CA GLY A 119 -1.13 -10.50 2.33
C GLY A 119 -1.36 -10.70 0.83
N ARG A 120 -2.33 -9.96 0.28
CA ARG A 120 -2.64 -9.98 -1.16
C ARG A 120 -1.44 -9.46 -1.95
N GLY A 121 -0.96 -10.23 -2.93
CA GLY A 121 0.20 -9.86 -3.75
C GLY A 121 1.55 -10.18 -3.12
N MET A 122 1.58 -10.97 -2.04
CA MET A 122 2.84 -11.42 -1.42
C MET A 122 3.43 -12.61 -2.18
N THR A 123 4.70 -12.51 -2.56
CA THR A 123 5.42 -13.62 -3.22
C THR A 123 5.78 -14.74 -2.24
N ARG A 124 6.10 -14.39 -0.99
CA ARG A 124 6.50 -15.36 0.04
C ARG A 124 5.30 -15.68 0.91
N GLY A 125 4.97 -16.97 0.99
CA GLY A 125 3.78 -17.43 1.70
C GLY A 125 3.90 -17.33 3.22
N PHE A 126 2.80 -17.71 3.87
CA PHE A 126 2.69 -17.95 5.31
C PHE A 126 1.70 -19.10 5.53
N THR A 127 2.05 -20.03 6.41
CA THR A 127 1.25 -21.20 6.78
C THR A 127 1.01 -21.19 8.29
N ASN A 128 -0.24 -20.97 8.68
CA ASN A 128 -0.61 -20.93 10.10
C ASN A 128 -0.30 -22.26 10.81
N GLY A 129 0.27 -22.18 12.00
CA GLY A 129 0.67 -23.35 12.80
C GLY A 129 2.04 -23.95 12.43
N THR A 130 2.59 -23.61 11.26
CA THR A 130 3.94 -24.02 10.84
C THR A 130 4.92 -22.86 10.94
N ASP A 131 4.53 -21.69 10.42
CA ASP A 131 5.38 -20.51 10.37
C ASP A 131 5.22 -19.65 11.64
N PRO A 132 6.27 -18.91 12.06
CA PRO A 132 6.21 -18.07 13.24
C PRO A 132 5.17 -16.97 13.09
N ASP A 133 4.23 -16.89 14.03
CA ASP A 133 3.19 -15.85 14.04
C ASP A 133 3.75 -14.53 14.59
N LEU A 134 3.57 -13.45 13.82
CA LEU A 134 4.09 -12.12 14.16
C LEU A 134 3.62 -11.63 15.54
N ARG A 135 2.32 -11.80 15.83
CA ARG A 135 1.73 -11.34 17.09
C ARG A 135 2.24 -12.18 18.26
N ALA A 136 2.38 -13.49 18.08
CA ALA A 136 2.96 -14.37 19.10
C ALA A 136 4.42 -13.98 19.42
N LEU A 137 5.23 -13.69 18.40
CA LEU A 137 6.62 -13.27 18.60
C LEU A 137 6.72 -11.94 19.37
N MET A 138 5.98 -10.92 18.94
CA MET A 138 6.02 -9.59 19.56
C MET A 138 5.48 -9.60 21.00
N THR A 139 4.34 -10.29 21.26
CA THR A 139 3.79 -10.39 22.62
C THR A 139 4.70 -11.17 23.57
N ARG A 140 5.30 -12.27 23.09
CA ARG A 140 6.26 -13.07 23.89
C ARG A 140 7.48 -12.25 24.29
N ALA A 141 7.92 -11.31 23.46
CA ALA A 141 8.98 -10.36 23.76
C ALA A 141 8.53 -9.17 24.65
N GLY A 142 7.26 -9.13 25.07
CA GLY A 142 6.71 -8.05 25.90
C GLY A 142 6.52 -6.74 25.16
N ILE A 143 6.40 -6.77 23.84
CA ILE A 143 6.20 -5.59 23.00
C ILE A 143 4.71 -5.35 22.84
N ARG A 144 4.29 -4.12 23.10
CA ARG A 144 2.90 -3.71 22.86
C ARG A 144 2.67 -3.66 21.36
N MET A 145 1.59 -4.27 20.88
CA MET A 145 1.24 -4.23 19.46
C MET A 145 1.00 -2.81 18.99
N PRO A 146 1.52 -2.45 17.80
CA PRO A 146 1.11 -1.25 17.08
C PRO A 146 -0.41 -1.18 16.90
N PRO A 147 -0.98 0.02 16.75
CA PRO A 147 -2.36 0.14 16.32
C PRO A 147 -2.52 -0.40 14.89
N GLY A 148 -3.59 -1.15 14.66
CA GLY A 148 -3.97 -1.65 13.34
C GLY A 148 -5.49 -1.64 13.17
N ARG A 149 -6.00 -2.57 12.36
CA ARG A 149 -7.41 -2.63 11.97
C ARG A 149 -8.33 -2.99 13.13
N ALA A 150 -7.94 -4.00 13.90
CA ALA A 150 -8.67 -4.50 15.05
C ALA A 150 -7.73 -5.31 15.97
N GLU A 151 -8.20 -5.67 17.16
CA GLU A 151 -7.46 -6.60 18.02
C GLU A 151 -7.26 -7.95 17.31
N GLY A 152 -6.02 -8.45 17.30
CA GLY A 152 -5.64 -9.67 16.59
C GLY A 152 -5.34 -9.50 15.10
N LEU A 153 -5.62 -8.31 14.55
CA LEU A 153 -5.33 -7.87 13.18
C LEU A 153 -4.54 -6.55 13.21
N GLU A 154 -3.61 -6.45 14.15
CA GLU A 154 -2.79 -5.25 14.36
C GLU A 154 -1.81 -5.01 13.20
N ASP A 155 -1.48 -6.06 12.46
CA ASP A 155 -0.61 -6.06 11.27
C ASP A 155 -1.33 -5.57 10.00
N ARG A 156 -2.61 -5.18 10.12
CA ARG A 156 -3.43 -4.72 9.00
C ARG A 156 -3.93 -3.31 9.24
N TYR A 157 -4.17 -2.57 8.16
CA TYR A 157 -4.80 -1.25 8.22
C TYR A 157 -5.66 -1.03 6.98
N VAL A 158 -6.77 -0.31 7.14
CA VAL A 158 -7.71 -0.04 6.04
C VAL A 158 -7.66 1.44 5.69
N TYR A 159 -7.58 1.74 4.40
CA TYR A 159 -7.63 3.08 3.84
C TYR A 159 -8.53 3.10 2.60
N LEU A 160 -8.85 4.28 2.10
CA LEU A 160 -9.63 4.44 0.86
C LEU A 160 -8.67 4.73 -0.30
N ASP A 161 -8.89 4.08 -1.43
CA ASP A 161 -8.19 4.41 -2.67
C ASP A 161 -8.72 5.70 -3.32
N SER A 162 -8.19 6.07 -4.49
CA SER A 162 -8.60 7.28 -5.21
C SER A 162 -10.07 7.28 -5.64
N ASN A 163 -10.69 6.11 -5.76
CA ASN A 163 -12.08 5.93 -6.17
C ASN A 163 -13.01 5.83 -4.93
N GLY A 164 -12.45 5.86 -3.72
CA GLY A 164 -13.19 5.74 -2.47
C GLY A 164 -13.47 4.29 -2.07
N ASN A 165 -12.88 3.30 -2.75
CA ASN A 165 -13.02 1.89 -2.39
C ASN A 165 -12.07 1.54 -1.24
N PRO A 166 -12.50 0.69 -0.28
CA PRO A 166 -11.66 0.31 0.84
C PRO A 166 -10.57 -0.68 0.40
N GLN A 167 -9.33 -0.37 0.74
CA GLN A 167 -8.15 -1.21 0.53
C GLN A 167 -7.55 -1.59 1.89
N GLU A 168 -7.08 -2.83 2.02
CA GLU A 168 -6.40 -3.33 3.21
C GLU A 168 -4.91 -3.49 2.93
N ILE A 169 -4.08 -2.85 3.75
CA ILE A 169 -2.63 -3.09 3.78
C ILE A 169 -2.29 -4.06 4.90
N GLN A 170 -1.25 -4.86 4.68
CA GLN A 170 -0.72 -5.80 5.67
C GLN A 170 0.80 -5.70 5.75
N VAL A 171 1.32 -5.83 6.97
CA VAL A 171 2.76 -5.85 7.27
C VAL A 171 3.21 -7.28 7.58
N CYS A 172 4.26 -7.72 6.91
CA CYS A 172 4.99 -8.94 7.22
C CYS A 172 6.50 -8.67 7.28
N PHE A 173 7.27 -9.56 7.89
CA PHE A 173 8.73 -9.44 7.94
C PHE A 173 9.39 -10.65 7.28
N GLN A 174 10.48 -10.40 6.56
CA GLN A 174 11.30 -11.45 5.97
C GLN A 174 12.74 -10.98 5.83
N TRP A 175 13.62 -11.94 5.56
CA TRP A 175 14.98 -11.64 5.12
C TRP A 175 15.10 -11.93 3.63
N ASN A 176 15.63 -10.95 2.89
CA ASN A 176 15.90 -11.08 1.46
C ASN A 176 17.35 -11.50 1.24
N VAL A 177 17.54 -12.50 0.38
CA VAL A 177 18.86 -12.94 -0.06
C VAL A 177 19.61 -11.80 -0.76
N PRO A 178 20.94 -11.69 -0.59
CA PRO A 178 21.76 -10.83 -1.42
C PRO A 178 21.61 -11.20 -2.90
N LEU A 179 21.61 -10.17 -3.75
CA LEU A 179 21.64 -10.35 -5.19
C LEU A 179 22.87 -11.18 -5.57
N ALA A 180 22.65 -12.32 -6.22
CA ALA A 180 23.74 -13.08 -6.80
C ALA A 180 24.33 -12.29 -7.97
N ASN A 181 25.65 -12.31 -8.11
CA ASN A 181 26.29 -11.89 -9.36
C ASN A 181 25.85 -12.86 -10.48
N GLY A 182 24.77 -12.54 -11.19
CA GLY A 182 24.47 -13.12 -12.50
C GLY A 182 23.36 -14.18 -12.64
N SER A 183 22.38 -14.30 -11.74
CA SER A 183 21.19 -15.16 -12.01
C SER A 183 19.93 -14.32 -12.22
N ALA A 184 19.15 -14.59 -13.28
CA ALA A 184 17.89 -13.91 -13.59
C ALA A 184 16.84 -13.96 -12.45
N ALA A 185 16.81 -15.03 -11.65
CA ALA A 185 15.95 -15.13 -10.47
C ALA A 185 16.35 -14.16 -9.33
N ASN A 186 17.61 -13.74 -9.30
CA ASN A 186 18.14 -12.68 -8.43
C ASN A 186 18.40 -11.39 -9.23
N ALA A 187 17.76 -11.21 -10.39
CA ALA A 187 17.78 -9.94 -11.10
C ALA A 187 16.74 -8.96 -10.53
N VAL A 188 15.90 -9.38 -9.56
CA VAL A 188 14.88 -8.52 -8.95
C VAL A 188 15.50 -7.61 -7.89
N GLY A 189 15.32 -6.30 -8.02
CA GLY A 189 15.85 -5.24 -7.15
C GLY A 189 15.18 -5.10 -5.79
N ASP A 190 14.75 -6.21 -5.18
CA ASP A 190 14.04 -6.24 -3.89
C ASP A 190 14.94 -5.83 -2.71
N GLY A 191 16.24 -5.64 -2.94
CA GLY A 191 17.22 -5.32 -1.89
C GLY A 191 17.51 -6.50 -0.97
N ALA A 192 18.66 -6.44 -0.28
CA ALA A 192 19.15 -7.51 0.59
C ALA A 192 19.01 -7.15 2.07
N GLY A 193 18.84 -8.18 2.93
CA GLY A 193 18.82 -8.04 4.38
C GLY A 193 17.42 -8.14 4.99
N ASN A 194 17.28 -7.65 6.23
CA ASN A 194 16.02 -7.67 6.95
C ASN A 194 15.08 -6.58 6.41
N VAL A 195 13.88 -6.99 6.01
CA VAL A 195 12.90 -6.12 5.38
C VAL A 195 11.51 -6.32 5.97
N MET A 196 10.75 -5.24 5.99
CA MET A 196 9.32 -5.23 6.21
C MET A 196 8.63 -5.18 4.85
N ILE A 197 7.79 -6.18 4.58
CA ILE A 197 6.98 -6.27 3.37
C ILE A 197 5.62 -5.65 3.67
N ILE A 198 5.22 -4.71 2.82
CA ILE A 198 3.93 -4.02 2.93
C ILE A 198 3.14 -4.37 1.68
N THR A 199 2.10 -5.18 1.84
CA THR A 199 1.21 -5.62 0.75
C THR A 199 -0.05 -4.77 0.71
N GLY A 200 -0.75 -4.72 -0.43
CA GLY A 200 -2.06 -4.06 -0.54
C GLY A 200 -1.99 -2.54 -0.75
N LEU A 201 -0.84 -2.02 -1.16
CA LEU A 201 -0.66 -0.60 -1.45
C LEU A 201 -1.23 -0.27 -2.82
N THR A 202 -1.96 0.84 -2.96
CA THR A 202 -2.24 1.43 -4.27
C THR A 202 -0.98 2.13 -4.78
N PRO A 203 -0.80 2.28 -6.10
CA PRO A 203 0.39 2.93 -6.64
C PRO A 203 0.61 4.36 -6.13
N ASP A 204 -0.45 5.15 -5.97
CA ASP A 204 -0.34 6.50 -5.39
C ASP A 204 0.10 6.50 -3.93
N LEU A 205 -0.44 5.59 -3.11
CA LEU A 205 -0.01 5.47 -1.73
C LEU A 205 1.46 5.02 -1.67
N ALA A 206 1.85 4.07 -2.52
CA ALA A 206 3.23 3.59 -2.57
C ALA A 206 4.22 4.72 -2.93
N ARG A 207 3.92 5.52 -3.96
CA ARG A 207 4.71 6.71 -4.31
C ARG A 207 4.77 7.75 -3.20
N SER A 208 3.64 8.00 -2.54
CA SER A 208 3.58 8.95 -1.44
C SER A 208 4.41 8.49 -0.24
N LEU A 209 4.36 7.20 0.10
CA LEU A 209 5.15 6.60 1.17
C LEU A 209 6.64 6.69 0.89
N ASP A 210 7.04 6.37 -0.34
CA ASP A 210 8.41 6.42 -0.81
C ASP A 210 9.00 7.84 -0.68
N GLN A 211 8.29 8.83 -1.22
CA GLN A 211 8.64 10.24 -1.08
C GLN A 211 8.75 10.68 0.40
N MET A 212 7.89 10.16 1.29
CA MET A 212 7.96 10.46 2.72
C MET A 212 9.10 9.74 3.46
N ILE A 213 9.60 8.61 2.94
CA ILE A 213 10.63 7.79 3.59
C ILE A 213 12.05 8.25 3.22
N ASP A 214 12.34 8.44 1.93
CA ASP A 214 13.68 8.78 1.46
C ASP A 214 13.74 9.96 0.47
N GLY A 215 12.60 10.63 0.26
CA GLY A 215 12.55 11.93 -0.41
C GLY A 215 12.52 11.86 -1.94
N LYS A 216 12.53 10.66 -2.54
CA LYS A 216 12.43 10.46 -3.98
C LYS A 216 11.42 9.36 -4.29
N PRO A 217 10.45 9.58 -5.19
CA PRO A 217 9.57 8.51 -5.65
C PRO A 217 10.33 7.63 -6.67
N ASP A 218 11.02 6.60 -6.21
CA ASP A 218 11.67 5.61 -7.03
C ASP A 218 11.27 4.17 -6.64
N GLU A 219 10.89 3.36 -7.62
CA GLU A 219 10.39 2.01 -7.31
C GLU A 219 11.50 0.98 -7.05
N ARG A 220 12.76 1.40 -7.23
CA ARG A 220 13.94 0.51 -7.29
C ARG A 220 15.05 0.87 -6.32
N GLU A 221 15.19 2.13 -5.93
CA GLU A 221 16.33 2.61 -5.17
C GLU A 221 15.93 2.80 -3.70
N GLY A 222 16.68 3.57 -2.91
CA GLY A 222 16.20 3.96 -1.58
C GLY A 222 16.11 2.87 -0.52
N ARG A 223 15.33 3.15 0.53
CA ARG A 223 14.99 2.17 1.58
C ARG A 223 13.64 1.53 1.32
N PHE A 224 12.80 2.16 0.51
CA PHE A 224 11.47 1.69 0.15
C PHE A 224 11.46 1.38 -1.35
N ARG A 225 10.99 0.20 -1.72
CA ARG A 225 11.06 -0.31 -3.11
C ARG A 225 9.81 -1.07 -3.45
N ARG A 226 9.52 -1.28 -4.73
CA ARG A 226 8.49 -2.22 -5.17
C ARG A 226 9.07 -3.63 -5.28
N GLN A 227 8.33 -4.61 -4.77
CA GLN A 227 8.68 -6.03 -4.93
C GLN A 227 8.49 -6.46 -6.38
N GLY A 228 9.42 -7.28 -6.91
CA GLY A 228 9.28 -7.90 -8.22
C GLY A 228 9.76 -7.02 -9.39
N VAL A 229 10.40 -5.88 -9.12
CA VAL A 229 10.99 -5.04 -10.17
C VAL A 229 12.37 -5.55 -10.53
N GLU A 230 12.59 -5.91 -11.79
CA GLU A 230 13.92 -6.29 -12.24
C GLU A 230 14.90 -5.10 -12.17
N ASN A 231 16.08 -5.32 -11.61
CA ASN A 231 17.24 -4.42 -11.64
C ASN A 231 17.65 -4.01 -13.06
N ASN A 232 17.13 -4.67 -14.11
CA ASN A 232 17.50 -4.43 -15.51
C ASN A 232 16.36 -4.69 -16.51
N ALA A 233 15.08 -4.46 -16.16
CA ALA A 233 13.98 -4.45 -17.14
C ALA A 233 14.11 -3.22 -18.07
N GLY A 234 15.08 -3.27 -19.00
CA GLY A 234 15.41 -2.18 -19.91
C GLY A 234 16.91 -1.83 -19.99
N GLY A 235 17.79 -2.81 -20.20
CA GLY A 235 19.07 -2.62 -20.90
C GLY A 235 20.10 -1.60 -20.38
N SER A 236 21.11 -2.13 -19.68
CA SER A 236 22.54 -1.86 -19.94
C SER A 236 23.26 -0.64 -19.33
N ALA A 237 22.95 -0.24 -18.09
CA ALA A 237 23.94 0.51 -17.29
C ALA A 237 23.91 0.12 -15.81
N ILE A 238 25.05 -0.35 -15.31
CA ILE A 238 25.34 -0.36 -13.87
C ILE A 238 25.23 1.11 -13.40
N ASN A 239 24.41 1.41 -12.39
CA ASN A 239 24.08 2.77 -11.92
C ASN A 239 23.26 3.63 -12.91
N GLY A 240 22.39 3.02 -13.73
CA GLY A 240 21.38 3.79 -14.47
C GLY A 240 20.44 4.58 -13.53
N PRO A 241 19.84 5.69 -13.98
CA PRO A 241 18.89 6.45 -13.16
C PRO A 241 17.71 5.57 -12.72
N GLY A 242 17.27 5.74 -11.48
CA GLY A 242 16.14 5.03 -10.89
C GLY A 242 14.87 5.11 -11.74
N GLN A 243 14.06 4.06 -11.70
CA GLN A 243 12.75 4.04 -12.36
C GLN A 243 11.70 4.59 -11.41
N GLU A 244 10.85 5.49 -11.89
CA GLU A 244 9.62 5.87 -11.18
C GLU A 244 8.67 4.67 -11.12
N TRP A 245 7.80 4.63 -10.11
CA TRP A 245 6.72 3.66 -10.00
C TRP A 245 5.88 3.62 -11.29
N GLN A 246 6.01 2.52 -12.04
CA GLN A 246 5.36 2.38 -13.34
C GLN A 246 3.86 2.06 -13.26
N ALA A 247 3.42 1.53 -12.11
CA ALA A 247 2.00 1.29 -11.85
C ALA A 247 1.30 2.62 -11.58
N THR A 248 0.10 2.80 -12.12
CA THR A 248 -0.72 3.99 -11.92
C THR A 248 -2.09 3.60 -11.37
N ASN A 249 -2.81 4.55 -10.76
CA ASN A 249 -4.16 4.28 -10.27
C ASN A 249 -5.19 3.98 -11.38
N ARG A 250 -4.80 4.03 -12.66
CA ARG A 250 -5.62 3.60 -13.81
C ARG A 250 -5.46 2.11 -14.12
N ASP A 251 -4.51 1.46 -13.49
CA ASP A 251 -4.34 0.02 -13.62
C ASP A 251 -5.40 -0.69 -12.77
N SER A 252 -6.12 -1.63 -13.36
CA SER A 252 -7.09 -2.47 -12.65
C SER A 252 -6.37 -3.56 -11.84
N ILE A 253 -6.99 -3.98 -10.72
CA ILE A 253 -6.51 -5.09 -9.90
C ILE A 253 -6.42 -6.42 -10.67
N ASP A 254 -7.21 -6.58 -11.73
CA ASP A 254 -7.17 -7.74 -12.61
C ASP A 254 -6.36 -7.40 -13.87
N ALA A 255 -5.12 -7.91 -13.96
CA ALA A 255 -4.25 -7.75 -15.13
C ALA A 255 -4.86 -8.25 -16.47
N ALA A 256 -5.97 -8.98 -16.40
CA ALA A 256 -6.73 -9.46 -17.55
C ALA A 256 -7.68 -8.40 -18.16
N HIS A 257 -7.96 -7.30 -17.45
CA HIS A 257 -8.86 -6.25 -17.90
C HIS A 257 -8.04 -4.98 -18.18
N ALA A 258 -7.86 -4.74 -19.49
CA ALA A 258 -7.20 -3.60 -20.12
C ALA A 258 -6.90 -2.40 -19.21
N ARG A 259 -5.63 -1.97 -19.23
CA ARG A 259 -5.20 -0.61 -18.86
C ARG A 259 -6.20 0.38 -19.47
N ASP A 260 -6.82 1.23 -18.66
CA ASP A 260 -7.83 2.26 -19.02
C ASP A 260 -9.33 1.93 -18.83
N ARG A 261 -9.72 0.96 -17.98
CA ARG A 261 -11.08 0.98 -17.40
C ARG A 261 -11.08 1.71 -16.07
N SER A 262 -11.87 2.77 -15.98
CA SER A 262 -11.99 3.65 -14.81
C SER A 262 -13.46 3.93 -14.53
N PHE A 263 -14.25 2.88 -14.33
CA PHE A 263 -15.55 3.06 -13.70
C PHE A 263 -15.34 3.35 -12.21
N ASP A 264 -16.27 4.07 -11.58
CA ASP A 264 -16.15 4.47 -10.16
C ASP A 264 -16.15 3.22 -9.23
N GLU A 265 -16.74 2.12 -9.69
CA GLU A 265 -16.73 0.80 -9.02
C GLU A 265 -15.45 -0.03 -9.24
N ASP A 266 -14.58 0.35 -10.17
CA ASP A 266 -13.38 -0.43 -10.49
C ASP A 266 -12.35 -0.31 -9.35
N GLN A 267 -11.82 -1.47 -8.93
CA GLN A 267 -10.75 -1.52 -7.93
C GLN A 267 -9.41 -1.17 -8.56
N VAL A 268 -8.71 -0.24 -7.91
CA VAL A 268 -7.35 0.16 -8.26
C VAL A 268 -6.39 -1.02 -8.02
N ALA A 269 -5.41 -1.16 -8.90
CA ALA A 269 -4.33 -2.14 -8.75
C ALA A 269 -3.63 -2.03 -7.40
N ILE A 270 -3.15 -3.15 -6.91
CA ILE A 270 -2.35 -3.23 -5.69
C ILE A 270 -0.92 -3.64 -6.02
N VAL A 271 0.02 -3.08 -5.26
CA VAL A 271 1.45 -3.39 -5.32
C VAL A 271 1.95 -3.79 -3.93
N THR A 272 3.06 -4.52 -3.93
CA THR A 272 3.77 -4.90 -2.71
C THR A 272 5.06 -4.11 -2.64
N ALA A 273 5.32 -3.48 -1.51
CA ALA A 273 6.55 -2.74 -1.25
C ALA A 273 7.46 -3.48 -0.28
N VAL A 274 8.75 -3.28 -0.45
CA VAL A 274 9.83 -3.75 0.42
C VAL A 274 10.42 -2.54 1.12
N PHE A 275 10.31 -2.49 2.45
CA PHE A 275 10.92 -1.46 3.27
C PHE A 275 12.09 -2.05 4.06
N ARG A 276 13.31 -1.57 3.79
CA ARG A 276 14.52 -2.01 4.47
C ARG A 276 14.57 -1.54 5.93
N MET A 277 14.69 -2.50 6.84
CA MET A 277 14.80 -2.23 8.27
C MET A 277 16.22 -1.83 8.65
N ASN A 278 16.32 -0.87 9.56
CA ASN A 278 17.58 -0.51 10.19
C ASN A 278 17.95 -1.57 11.24
N GLN A 279 19.25 -1.85 11.36
CA GLN A 279 19.83 -2.71 12.38
C GLN A 279 20.93 -1.94 13.08
#